data_AF-A0A957U0G4-F1
#
_entry.id   AF-A0A957U0G4-F1
#
_cell.length_a   1.000
_cell.length_b   1.000
_cell.length_c   1.000
_cell.angle_alpha   90.00
_cell.angle_beta   90.00
_cell.angle_gamma   90.00
#
_symmetry.space_group_name_H-M   'P 1'
#
loop_
_entity.id
_entity.type
_entity.pdbx_description
1 polymer ?
#
loop_
_entity_poly.entity_id
_entity_poly.type
_entity_poly.pdbx_seq_one_letter_code
_entity_poly.pdbx_strand_id
1 'polypeptide(L)'
;MLTLHHTDENFAFRDLNKNGRLDPYEDSRLPVESRVADLLAQMTVAEKAGLLFQTFAAFVRDDGASLLEGDTGESAPGRMVLDKQMNHFNFPAIRAPRLAAEWQNRMQLLAEGTRLGIPITFVTDPRHAFSNNPAVSERGGQFSQWPEPIGLAATGDPALVQAFADIARQE
;
A
#
# COMPACT_ATOMS: atom_id res chain seq x y z
N MET A 1 -5.36 17.83 -2.43
CA MET A 1 -4.44 18.81 -1.82
C MET A 1 -3.05 18.28 -2.09
N LEU A 2 -2.26 18.95 -2.93
CA LEU A 2 -0.94 18.49 -3.36
C LEU A 2 0.05 18.64 -2.20
N THR A 3 0.81 17.58 -1.90
CA THR A 3 1.94 17.59 -0.97
C THR A 3 2.84 18.78 -1.28
N LEU A 4 3.04 19.66 -0.28
CA LEU A 4 3.81 20.87 -0.47
C LEU A 4 5.29 20.49 -0.61
N HIS A 5 5.85 20.79 -1.77
CA HIS A 5 7.28 20.63 -2.02
C HIS A 5 7.99 21.87 -1.48
N HIS A 6 8.72 21.69 -0.39
CA HIS A 6 9.54 22.72 0.21
C HIS A 6 11.00 22.53 -0.18
N THR A 7 11.77 23.61 -0.12
CA THR A 7 13.22 23.57 -0.30
C THR A 7 13.88 24.12 0.94
N ASP A 8 14.76 23.31 1.53
CA ASP A 8 15.64 23.70 2.64
C ASP A 8 17.09 23.37 2.21
N GLU A 9 17.99 24.35 2.27
CA GLU A 9 19.40 24.21 1.86
C GLU A 9 19.64 23.49 0.50
N ASN A 10 18.85 23.82 -0.53
CA ASN A 10 18.83 23.17 -1.87
C ASN A 10 18.34 21.71 -1.89
N PHE A 11 17.78 21.20 -0.80
CA PHE A 11 17.13 19.89 -0.74
C PHE A 11 15.61 20.05 -0.88
N ALA A 12 15.04 19.45 -1.92
CA ALA A 12 13.59 19.39 -2.09
C ALA A 12 13.02 18.24 -1.27
N PHE A 13 12.09 18.52 -0.38
CA PHE A 13 11.44 17.51 0.45
C PHE A 13 9.92 17.57 0.37
N ARG A 14 9.29 16.48 0.78
CA ARG A 14 7.83 16.39 0.94
C ARG A 14 7.51 16.70 2.39
N ASP A 15 6.82 17.80 2.63
CA ASP A 15 6.31 18.15 3.95
C ASP A 15 5.04 17.33 4.21
N LEU A 16 5.24 16.15 4.79
CA LEU A 16 4.21 15.15 5.04
C LEU A 16 3.36 15.50 6.25
N ASN A 17 3.84 16.29 7.22
CA ASN A 17 3.02 16.74 8.36
C ASN A 17 2.54 18.19 8.28
N LYS A 18 2.90 18.91 7.21
CA LYS A 18 2.41 20.25 6.84
C LYS A 18 2.86 21.31 7.85
N ASN A 19 4.05 21.18 8.40
CA ASN A 19 4.58 22.11 9.40
C ASN A 19 5.62 23.10 8.82
N GLY A 20 5.94 22.99 7.53
CA GLY A 20 6.83 23.89 6.80
C GLY A 20 8.32 23.71 7.11
N ARG A 21 8.74 22.63 7.76
CA ARG A 21 10.15 22.32 8.07
C ARG A 21 10.49 20.89 7.65
N LEU A 22 11.77 20.62 7.39
CA LEU A 22 12.25 19.27 7.15
C LEU A 22 12.40 18.54 8.48
N ASP A 23 11.43 17.71 8.85
CA ASP A 23 11.56 16.85 10.02
C ASP A 23 12.43 15.62 9.73
N PRO A 24 13.10 15.04 10.74
CA PRO A 24 13.97 13.88 10.53
C PRO A 24 13.28 12.71 9.82
N TYR A 25 12.01 12.40 10.12
CA TYR A 25 11.31 11.31 9.44
C TYR A 25 11.08 11.54 7.93
N GLU A 26 11.05 12.80 7.50
CA GLU A 26 10.88 13.22 6.10
C GLU A 26 12.22 13.28 5.35
N ASP A 27 13.34 13.38 6.06
CA ASP A 27 14.68 13.42 5.49
C ASP A 27 15.16 12.02 5.05
N SER A 28 15.08 11.76 3.75
CA SER A 28 15.52 10.49 3.14
C SER A 28 17.04 10.26 3.19
N ARG A 29 17.83 11.25 3.63
CA ARG A 29 19.29 11.13 3.80
C ARG A 29 19.67 10.51 5.15
N LEU A 30 18.75 10.52 6.12
CA LEU A 30 18.99 9.95 7.45
C LEU A 30 18.79 8.43 7.48
N PRO A 31 19.46 7.72 8.42
CA PRO A 31 19.22 6.29 8.65
C PRO A 31 17.74 6.00 8.95
N VAL A 32 17.26 4.83 8.50
CA VAL A 32 15.87 4.40 8.70
C VAL A 32 15.47 4.44 10.17
N GLU A 33 16.37 4.02 11.06
CA GLU A 33 16.14 3.96 12.51
C GLU A 33 15.91 5.36 13.09
N SER A 34 16.65 6.37 12.63
CA SER A 34 16.46 7.76 13.05
C SER A 34 15.11 8.29 12.58
N ARG A 35 14.72 7.97 11.34
CA ARG A 35 13.44 8.38 10.76
C ARG A 35 12.26 7.73 11.48
N VAL A 36 12.37 6.43 11.80
CA VAL A 36 11.36 5.68 12.54
C VAL A 36 11.22 6.21 13.97
N ALA A 37 12.34 6.47 14.66
CA ALA A 37 12.31 6.98 16.02
C ALA A 37 11.61 8.35 16.11
N ASP A 38 11.93 9.25 15.18
CA ASP A 38 11.29 10.56 15.08
C ASP A 38 9.78 10.44 14.77
N LEU A 39 9.41 9.65 13.75
CA LEU A 39 8.00 9.43 13.43
C LEU A 39 7.21 8.89 14.63
N LEU A 40 7.73 7.87 15.32
CA LEU A 40 7.07 7.28 16.50
C LEU A 40 6.95 8.26 17.68
N ALA A 41 7.89 9.19 17.82
CA ALA A 41 7.83 10.24 18.84
C ALA A 41 6.73 11.27 18.53
N GLN A 42 6.48 11.53 17.24
CA GLN A 42 5.43 12.46 16.79
C GLN A 42 4.03 11.84 16.78
N MET A 43 3.90 10.51 16.79
CA MET A 43 2.62 9.80 16.74
C MET A 43 1.85 9.82 18.07
N THR A 44 0.55 10.06 17.95
CA THR A 44 -0.46 9.80 18.99
C THR A 44 -0.65 8.30 19.22
N VAL A 45 -1.29 7.93 20.33
CA VAL A 45 -1.68 6.54 20.61
C VAL A 45 -2.64 6.00 19.54
N ALA A 46 -3.56 6.83 19.04
CA ALA A 46 -4.50 6.42 18.00
C ALA A 46 -3.80 6.08 16.68
N GLU A 47 -2.84 6.91 16.25
CA GLU A 47 -2.04 6.62 15.05
C GLU A 47 -1.20 5.35 15.24
N LYS A 48 -0.61 5.15 16.43
CA LYS A 48 0.13 3.91 16.74
C LYS A 48 -0.77 2.69 16.68
N ALA A 49 -1.97 2.78 17.23
CA ALA A 49 -2.95 1.70 17.17
C ALA A 49 -3.37 1.41 15.73
N GLY A 50 -3.58 2.44 14.91
CA GLY A 50 -3.94 2.30 13.50
C GLY A 50 -2.94 1.49 12.68
N LEU A 51 -1.64 1.61 12.97
CA LEU A 51 -0.58 0.80 12.32
C LEU A 51 -0.67 -0.70 12.63
N LEU A 52 -1.41 -1.11 13.66
CA LEU A 52 -1.46 -2.51 14.11
C LEU A 52 -2.63 -3.28 13.50
N PHE A 53 -3.46 -2.63 12.67
CA PHE A 53 -4.60 -3.26 12.03
C PHE A 53 -4.37 -3.44 10.53
N GLN A 54 -4.65 -4.64 10.06
CA GLN A 54 -4.77 -4.94 8.64
C GLN A 54 -6.19 -5.45 8.36
N THR A 55 -6.85 -4.90 7.34
CA THR A 55 -8.19 -5.33 6.93
C THR A 55 -8.31 -5.37 5.42
N PHE A 56 -9.39 -5.96 4.92
CA PHE A 56 -9.71 -5.91 3.51
C PHE A 56 -10.10 -4.49 3.12
N ALA A 57 -9.48 -3.95 2.07
CA ALA A 57 -10.05 -2.80 1.40
C ALA A 57 -11.30 -3.27 0.65
N ALA A 58 -12.45 -3.21 1.33
CA ALA A 58 -13.73 -3.64 0.78
C ALA A 58 -13.98 -2.99 -0.59
N PHE A 59 -14.57 -3.74 -1.52
CA PHE A 59 -14.93 -3.23 -2.84
C PHE A 59 -15.73 -1.93 -2.68
N VAL A 60 -15.12 -0.84 -3.13
CA VAL A 60 -15.84 0.39 -3.43
C VAL A 60 -16.92 0.03 -4.44
N ARG A 61 -18.15 0.42 -4.15
CA ARG A 61 -19.37 0.08 -4.92
C ARG A 61 -19.29 0.39 -6.42
N ASP A 62 -18.32 1.20 -6.85
CA ASP A 62 -18.16 1.72 -8.21
C ASP A 62 -16.73 1.51 -8.78
N ASP A 63 -16.22 0.27 -8.80
CA ASP A 63 -14.90 -0.05 -9.38
C ASP A 63 -13.71 0.73 -8.78
N GLY A 64 -13.84 1.18 -7.52
CA GLY A 64 -12.83 2.04 -6.89
C GLY A 64 -13.02 3.54 -7.14
N ALA A 65 -14.12 4.00 -7.74
CA ALA A 65 -14.32 5.43 -7.98
C ALA A 65 -14.39 6.26 -6.67
N SER A 66 -15.15 5.80 -5.68
CA SER A 66 -15.31 6.48 -4.38
C SER A 66 -14.43 5.88 -3.29
N LEU A 67 -13.48 6.63 -2.73
CA LEU A 67 -12.65 6.11 -1.61
C LEU A 67 -13.38 6.12 -0.25
N LEU A 68 -14.46 6.88 -0.16
CA LEU A 68 -15.15 7.23 1.09
C LEU A 68 -16.52 6.58 1.24
N GLU A 69 -17.00 5.88 0.21
CA GLU A 69 -18.28 5.19 0.21
C GLU A 69 -18.04 3.69 -0.03
N GLY A 70 -18.54 2.87 0.89
CA GLY A 70 -18.51 1.41 0.82
C GLY A 70 -19.91 0.81 0.97
N ASP A 71 -20.03 -0.52 0.88
CA ASP A 71 -21.31 -1.24 1.11
C ASP A 71 -21.93 -0.94 2.47
N THR A 72 -21.09 -0.71 3.48
CA THR A 72 -21.45 -0.01 4.70
C THR A 72 -20.56 1.23 4.79
N GLY A 73 -21.09 2.42 5.09
CA GLY A 73 -20.28 3.66 5.08
C GLY A 73 -19.03 3.61 5.98
N GLU A 74 -19.01 2.73 6.98
CA GLU A 74 -17.88 2.49 7.89
C GLU A 74 -16.84 1.50 7.35
N SER A 75 -17.14 0.77 6.27
CA SER A 75 -16.23 -0.19 5.63
C SER A 75 -15.39 0.42 4.49
N ALA A 76 -15.53 1.73 4.22
CA ALA A 76 -14.77 2.38 3.16
C ALA A 76 -13.29 2.54 3.55
N PRO A 77 -12.33 2.10 2.71
CA PRO A 77 -10.90 2.16 3.06
C PRO A 77 -10.42 3.58 3.39
N GLY A 78 -10.90 4.60 2.66
CA GLY A 78 -10.55 5.99 2.93
C GLY A 78 -11.05 6.47 4.30
N ARG A 79 -12.22 6.01 4.76
CA ARG A 79 -12.72 6.30 6.12
C ARG A 79 -11.88 5.61 7.19
N MET A 80 -11.42 4.38 6.94
CA MET A 80 -10.52 3.69 7.86
C MET A 80 -9.18 4.42 8.00
N VAL A 81 -8.65 4.99 6.92
CA VAL A 81 -7.45 5.84 6.98
C VAL A 81 -7.72 7.11 7.78
N LEU A 82 -8.77 7.87 7.44
CA LEU A 82 -9.02 9.19 8.04
C LEU A 82 -9.50 9.11 9.50
N ASP A 83 -10.41 8.19 9.79
CA ASP A 83 -11.13 8.13 11.06
C ASP A 83 -10.47 7.16 12.05
N LYS A 84 -9.79 6.11 11.55
CA LYS A 84 -9.17 5.06 12.37
C LYS A 84 -7.63 5.00 12.27
N GLN A 85 -7.01 5.89 11.49
CA GLN A 85 -5.56 5.97 11.31
C GLN A 85 -4.93 4.67 10.75
N MET A 86 -5.73 3.84 10.06
CA MET A 86 -5.25 2.58 9.49
C MET A 86 -4.48 2.82 8.20
N ASN A 87 -3.40 2.08 8.00
CA ASN A 87 -2.56 2.20 6.80
C ASN A 87 -2.11 0.83 6.23
N HIS A 88 -2.66 -0.29 6.69
CA HIS A 88 -2.41 -1.61 6.12
C HIS A 88 -3.70 -2.21 5.59
N PHE A 89 -3.74 -2.53 4.29
CA PHE A 89 -4.93 -3.08 3.65
C PHE A 89 -4.59 -4.26 2.74
N ASN A 90 -5.42 -5.31 2.79
CA ASN A 90 -5.44 -6.30 1.73
C ASN A 90 -6.04 -5.64 0.47
N PHE A 91 -5.35 -5.84 -0.64
CA PHE A 91 -5.61 -5.23 -1.92
C PHE A 91 -6.74 -5.96 -2.65
N PRO A 92 -7.80 -5.27 -3.10
CA PRO A 92 -8.97 -5.93 -3.67
C PRO A 92 -8.66 -6.58 -5.02
N ALA A 93 -9.64 -7.31 -5.58
CA ALA A 93 -9.48 -7.88 -6.92
C ALA A 93 -9.39 -6.75 -7.96
N ILE A 94 -8.48 -6.94 -8.92
CA ILE A 94 -8.20 -5.98 -9.99
C ILE A 94 -8.95 -6.42 -11.24
N ARG A 95 -9.83 -5.57 -11.77
CA ARG A 95 -10.44 -5.80 -13.09
C ARG A 95 -9.48 -5.46 -14.23
N ALA A 96 -8.71 -4.38 -14.08
CA ALA A 96 -7.72 -3.93 -15.05
C ALA A 96 -6.51 -3.27 -14.35
N PRO A 97 -5.25 -3.57 -14.77
CA PRO A 97 -4.04 -3.07 -14.11
C PRO A 97 -3.99 -1.54 -13.96
N ARG A 98 -4.44 -0.79 -14.99
CA ARG A 98 -4.47 0.68 -14.94
C ARG A 98 -5.39 1.20 -13.82
N LEU A 99 -6.59 0.65 -13.71
CA LEU A 99 -7.57 1.08 -12.70
C LEU A 99 -7.06 0.77 -11.28
N ALA A 100 -6.37 -0.35 -11.10
CA ALA A 100 -5.70 -0.71 -9.85
C ALA A 100 -4.63 0.30 -9.45
N ALA A 101 -3.71 0.62 -10.36
CA ALA A 101 -2.68 1.61 -10.11
C ALA A 101 -3.27 3.00 -9.79
N GLU A 102 -4.28 3.44 -10.55
CA GLU A 102 -4.98 4.70 -10.32
C GLU A 102 -5.71 4.72 -8.97
N TRP A 103 -6.31 3.61 -8.55
CA TRP A 103 -6.94 3.50 -7.23
C TRP A 103 -5.92 3.55 -6.10
N GLN A 104 -4.82 2.78 -6.19
CA GLN A 104 -3.74 2.80 -5.19
C GLN A 104 -3.16 4.20 -5.06
N ASN A 105 -2.90 4.89 -6.17
CA ASN A 105 -2.40 6.27 -6.16
C ASN A 105 -3.36 7.22 -5.45
N ARG A 106 -4.67 7.11 -5.71
CA ARG A 106 -5.67 7.94 -5.01
C ARG A 106 -5.73 7.65 -3.50
N MET A 107 -5.59 6.39 -3.10
CA MET A 107 -5.49 6.01 -1.69
C MET A 107 -4.22 6.56 -1.04
N GLN A 108 -3.07 6.52 -1.71
CA GLN A 108 -1.85 7.13 -1.20
C GLN A 108 -1.99 8.65 -1.07
N LEU A 109 -2.58 9.33 -2.05
CA LEU A 109 -2.86 10.77 -1.96
C LEU A 109 -3.79 11.12 -0.80
N LEU A 110 -4.75 10.25 -0.47
CA LEU A 110 -5.61 10.41 0.69
C LEU A 110 -4.82 10.24 1.99
N ALA A 111 -3.95 9.23 2.08
CA ALA A 111 -3.08 9.01 3.24
C ALA A 111 -2.05 10.13 3.44
N GLU A 112 -1.49 10.65 2.35
CA GLU A 112 -0.66 11.87 2.35
C GLU A 112 -1.42 13.07 2.90
N GLY A 113 -2.76 13.08 2.91
CA GLY A 113 -3.58 14.12 3.53
C GLY A 113 -3.73 14.02 5.06
N THR A 114 -3.35 12.90 5.68
CA THR A 114 -3.41 12.71 7.14
C THR A 114 -2.38 13.56 7.88
N ARG A 115 -2.46 13.65 9.22
CA ARG A 115 -1.61 14.54 10.01
C ARG A 115 -0.11 14.29 9.82
N LEU A 116 0.32 13.04 9.70
CA LEU A 116 1.74 12.67 9.52
C LEU A 116 2.05 12.12 8.12
N GLY A 117 1.06 12.09 7.21
CA GLY A 117 1.24 11.62 5.84
C GLY A 117 1.81 10.20 5.73
N ILE A 118 1.53 9.32 6.71
CA ILE A 118 2.09 7.96 6.74
C ILE A 118 1.49 7.16 5.56
N PRO A 119 2.32 6.57 4.68
CA PRO A 119 1.84 5.88 3.50
C PRO A 119 1.11 4.58 3.84
N ILE A 120 0.28 4.15 2.90
CA ILE A 120 -0.44 2.87 2.97
C ILE A 120 0.46 1.76 2.44
N THR A 121 0.42 0.61 3.12
CA THR A 121 0.94 -0.66 2.59
C THR A 121 -0.24 -1.51 2.10
N PHE A 122 -0.15 -1.93 0.85
CA PHE A 122 -1.07 -2.91 0.28
C PHE A 122 -0.43 -4.29 0.31
N VAL A 123 -1.21 -5.29 0.72
CA VAL A 123 -0.82 -6.70 0.67
C VAL A 123 -1.80 -7.45 -0.21
N THR A 124 -1.36 -8.50 -0.89
CA THR A 124 -2.25 -9.37 -1.67
C THR A 124 -1.86 -10.82 -1.47
N ASP A 125 -2.84 -11.70 -1.60
CA ASP A 125 -2.59 -13.11 -1.81
C ASP A 125 -1.88 -13.33 -3.16
N PRO A 126 -1.15 -14.45 -3.34
CA PRO A 126 -0.50 -14.77 -4.61
C PRO A 126 -1.46 -14.70 -5.80
N ARG A 127 -1.03 -14.07 -6.89
CA ARG A 127 -1.83 -13.90 -8.13
C ARG A 127 -1.19 -14.53 -9.37
N HIS A 128 0.03 -15.04 -9.22
CA HIS A 128 0.87 -15.45 -10.34
C HIS A 128 0.84 -16.96 -10.60
N ALA A 129 -0.11 -17.70 -10.03
CA ALA A 129 -0.21 -19.14 -10.22
C ALA A 129 -1.61 -19.56 -10.71
N PHE A 130 -1.65 -20.64 -11.49
CA PHE A 130 -2.91 -21.25 -11.92
C PHE A 130 -3.66 -21.84 -10.71
N SER A 131 -4.57 -21.07 -10.13
CA SER A 131 -5.44 -21.52 -9.06
C SER A 131 -6.91 -21.40 -9.43
N ASN A 132 -7.70 -22.41 -9.05
CA ASN A 132 -9.16 -22.39 -9.11
C ASN A 132 -9.78 -22.46 -7.71
N ASN A 133 -9.00 -22.21 -6.65
CA ASN A 133 -9.48 -22.19 -5.28
C ASN A 133 -9.46 -20.76 -4.70
N PRO A 134 -10.60 -20.05 -4.76
CA PRO A 134 -10.69 -18.67 -4.28
C PRO A 134 -10.53 -18.51 -2.76
N ALA A 135 -10.49 -19.60 -1.99
CA ALA A 135 -10.27 -19.54 -0.54
C ALA A 135 -8.80 -19.43 -0.13
N VAL A 136 -7.86 -19.70 -1.05
CA VAL A 136 -6.41 -19.74 -0.77
C VAL A 136 -5.56 -18.94 -1.76
N SER A 137 -6.17 -18.38 -2.80
CA SER A 137 -5.50 -17.58 -3.82
C SER A 137 -6.51 -16.65 -4.50
N GLU A 138 -6.09 -15.42 -4.76
CA GLU A 138 -6.85 -14.52 -5.62
C GLU A 138 -6.71 -14.96 -7.08
N ARG A 139 -7.75 -14.72 -7.89
CA ARG A 139 -7.68 -15.07 -9.31
C ARG A 139 -6.65 -14.19 -9.99
N GLY A 140 -5.68 -14.83 -10.64
CA GLY A 140 -4.59 -14.14 -11.31
C GLY A 140 -5.03 -13.19 -12.42
N GLY A 141 -6.18 -13.42 -13.06
CA GLY A 141 -6.81 -12.45 -13.95
C GLY A 141 -5.88 -11.99 -15.08
N GLN A 142 -5.32 -10.79 -14.94
CA GLN A 142 -4.43 -10.13 -15.92
C GLN A 142 -2.93 -10.33 -15.62
N PHE A 143 -2.57 -10.97 -14.50
CA PHE A 143 -1.20 -11.31 -14.13
C PHE A 143 -0.72 -12.57 -14.86
N SER A 144 0.58 -12.68 -15.07
CA SER A 144 1.20 -13.87 -15.65
C SER A 144 0.90 -15.11 -14.80
N GLN A 145 0.59 -16.22 -15.45
CA GLN A 145 0.21 -17.47 -14.79
C GLN A 145 1.34 -18.49 -14.86
N TRP A 146 1.83 -18.91 -13.70
CA TRP A 146 2.93 -19.85 -13.52
C TRP A 146 2.48 -21.14 -12.83
N PRO A 147 3.30 -22.20 -12.84
CA PRO A 147 3.09 -23.33 -11.95
C PRO A 147 3.05 -22.90 -10.49
N GLU A 148 2.25 -23.61 -9.69
CA GLU A 148 2.27 -23.49 -8.23
C GLU A 148 3.68 -23.79 -7.66
N PRO A 149 4.00 -23.39 -6.41
CA PRO A 149 5.34 -23.57 -5.84
C PRO A 149 5.90 -24.99 -5.94
N ILE A 150 5.06 -26.02 -5.85
CA ILE A 150 5.47 -27.42 -6.04
C ILE A 150 5.88 -27.74 -7.50
N GLY A 151 5.22 -27.12 -8.48
CA GLY A 151 5.57 -27.25 -9.89
C GLY A 151 6.86 -26.51 -10.23
N LEU A 152 7.07 -25.33 -9.65
CA LEU A 152 8.35 -24.63 -9.74
C LEU A 152 9.48 -25.45 -9.10
N ALA A 153 9.25 -26.07 -7.95
CA ALA A 153 10.22 -26.93 -7.30
C ALA A 153 10.59 -28.17 -8.15
N ALA A 154 9.63 -28.75 -8.88
CA ALA A 154 9.86 -29.91 -9.74
C ALA A 154 10.83 -29.63 -10.91
N THR A 155 11.08 -28.36 -11.24
CA THR A 155 12.07 -27.97 -12.25
C THR A 155 13.52 -28.17 -11.78
N GLY A 156 13.75 -28.15 -10.46
CA GLY A 156 15.10 -28.21 -9.88
C GLY A 156 15.99 -27.02 -10.24
N ASP A 157 15.42 -25.90 -10.71
CA ASP A 157 16.15 -24.75 -11.24
C ASP A 157 15.91 -23.48 -10.40
N PRO A 158 16.83 -23.12 -9.48
CA PRO A 158 16.72 -21.90 -8.68
C PRO A 158 16.77 -20.61 -9.49
N ALA A 159 17.47 -20.59 -10.64
CA ALA A 159 17.56 -19.40 -11.47
C ALA A 159 16.23 -19.10 -12.15
N LEU A 160 15.51 -20.15 -12.57
CA LEU A 160 14.14 -20.03 -13.07
C LEU A 160 13.18 -19.51 -11.99
N VAL A 161 13.29 -20.01 -10.74
CA VAL A 161 12.46 -19.52 -9.62
C VAL A 161 12.74 -18.04 -9.33
N GLN A 162 14.00 -17.62 -9.41
CA GLN A 162 14.38 -16.21 -9.26
C GLN A 162 13.80 -15.34 -10.39
N ALA A 163 13.81 -15.83 -11.64
CA ALA A 163 13.21 -15.12 -12.76
C ALA A 163 11.69 -14.98 -12.60
N PHE A 164 11.01 -16.04 -12.16
CA PHE A 164 9.59 -15.98 -11.77
C PHE A 164 9.33 -14.90 -10.71
N ALA A 165 10.13 -14.89 -9.63
CA ALA A 165 9.98 -13.93 -8.55
C ALA A 165 10.20 -12.47 -9.00
N ASP A 166 11.12 -12.22 -9.93
CA ASP A 166 11.32 -10.88 -10.47
C ASP A 166 10.16 -10.44 -11.39
N ILE A 167 9.61 -11.35 -12.19
CA ILE A 167 8.41 -11.05 -13.01
C ILE A 167 7.23 -10.70 -12.09
N ALA A 168 6.98 -11.52 -11.07
CA ALA A 168 5.92 -11.27 -10.09
C ALA A 168 6.12 -9.98 -9.27
N ARG A 169 7.35 -9.45 -9.17
CA ARG A 169 7.67 -8.17 -8.51
C ARG A 169 7.43 -6.97 -9.43
N GLN A 170 7.56 -7.17 -10.74
CA GLN A 170 7.37 -6.10 -11.74
C GLN A 170 5.89 -5.85 -12.06
N GLU A 171 5.06 -6.90 -11.99
CA GLU A 171 3.61 -6.83 -12.16
C GLU A 171 2.88 -6.28 -10.91
#